data_AF-A0A7C5ZWR1-F1
#
_entry.id   AF-A0A7C5ZWR1-F1
#
_cell.length_a   1.000
_cell.length_b   1.000
_cell.length_c   1.000
_cell.angle_alpha   90.00
_cell.angle_beta   90.00
_cell.angle_gamma   90.00
#
_symmetry.space_group_name_H-M   'P 1'
#
loop_
_entity.id
_entity.type
_entity.pdbx_description
1 polymer ?
#
loop_
_entity_poly.entity_id
_entity_poly.type
_entity_poly.pdbx_seq_one_letter_code
_entity_poly.pdbx_strand_id
1 'polypeptide(L)'
;MFGSFLAALKRAKLKPKYKQEFDESDRNRLLNELRQLQRKLGRTVFDEDVDEARRRQEVSPPYHFVRAFGSVPAAIEAAGAAKWIYGREEMLAILGKVDATLDRPIQKTDIQKLYDAGDGPSVKMFLKEFGTLSKARRAAGTQTVYHKAKERTTYWQKYTKEELIVQLKTLGKKLGRKPTDRDINAASRLGECSSVGPFASIFGSLPKAYKAAGYSELAPNSRRYTDDEILSAIGKLSKRYRRMPTFHELRRASIAGKCPSPGTIVRRIGKLTDLRSQFEH
;
A
#
# COMPACT_ATOMS: atom_id res chain seq x y z
N MET A 1 -6.70 15.12 58.33
CA MET A 1 -6.48 15.13 56.86
C MET A 1 -7.60 15.94 56.22
N PHE A 2 -7.29 16.97 55.43
CA PHE A 2 -8.29 17.73 54.69
C PHE A 2 -8.73 16.90 53.48
N GLY A 3 -9.97 16.41 53.47
CA GLY A 3 -10.44 15.44 52.47
C GLY A 3 -10.37 15.91 51.01
N SER A 4 -10.44 17.21 50.73
CA SER A 4 -10.22 17.78 49.40
C SER A 4 -9.54 19.15 49.46
N PHE A 5 -8.79 19.51 48.42
CA PHE A 5 -8.15 20.82 48.27
C PHE A 5 -9.14 21.98 48.41
N LEU A 6 -10.38 21.78 47.95
CA LEU A 6 -11.46 22.77 48.02
C LEU A 6 -11.99 22.93 49.46
N ALA A 7 -12.07 21.83 50.22
CA ALA A 7 -12.41 21.87 51.64
C ALA A 7 -11.30 22.57 52.46
N ALA A 8 -10.03 22.38 52.07
CA ALA A 8 -8.91 23.11 52.66
C ALA A 8 -8.99 24.62 52.38
N LEU A 9 -9.29 25.03 51.14
CA LEU A 9 -9.46 26.44 50.77
C LEU A 9 -10.66 27.12 51.46
N LYS A 10 -11.81 26.43 51.52
CA LYS A 10 -13.00 26.93 52.24
C LYS A 10 -12.69 27.14 53.73
N ARG A 11 -11.95 26.22 54.36
CA ARG A 11 -11.55 26.32 55.77
C ARG A 11 -10.49 27.39 56.02
N ALA A 12 -9.62 27.64 55.04
CA ALA A 12 -8.63 28.73 55.05
C ALA A 12 -9.21 30.11 54.65
N LYS A 13 -10.50 30.20 54.32
CA LYS A 13 -11.16 31.42 53.82
C LYS A 13 -10.48 32.05 52.58
N LEU A 14 -9.77 31.25 51.79
CA LEU A 14 -9.08 31.72 50.58
C LEU A 14 -10.02 31.57 49.37
N LYS A 15 -10.15 32.65 48.58
CA LYS A 15 -10.92 32.61 47.31
C LYS A 15 -10.09 31.93 46.23
N PRO A 16 -10.57 30.83 45.61
CA PRO A 16 -9.85 30.19 44.52
C PRO A 16 -9.75 31.13 43.31
N LYS A 17 -8.60 31.12 42.64
CA LYS A 17 -8.32 31.95 41.45
C LYS A 17 -9.25 31.63 40.26
N TYR A 18 -9.79 30.42 40.20
CA TYR A 18 -10.69 29.96 39.15
C TYR A 18 -11.93 29.27 39.72
N LYS A 19 -13.07 29.39 39.02
CA LYS A 19 -14.33 28.71 39.37
C LYS A 19 -14.11 27.19 39.40
N GLN A 20 -14.40 26.58 40.55
CA GLN A 20 -14.11 25.16 40.82
C GLN A 20 -15.31 24.23 40.64
N GLU A 21 -16.51 24.79 40.77
CA GLU A 21 -17.80 24.09 40.71
C GLU A 21 -18.54 24.64 39.47
N PHE A 22 -18.99 23.75 38.60
CA PHE A 22 -19.75 24.07 37.39
C PHE A 22 -21.12 23.43 37.53
N ASP A 23 -22.17 24.26 37.58
CA ASP A 23 -23.54 23.79 37.68
C ASP A 23 -24.08 23.38 36.30
N GLU A 24 -25.32 22.88 36.25
CA GLU A 24 -25.94 22.44 35.01
C GLU A 24 -26.12 23.59 33.99
N SER A 25 -26.34 24.81 34.47
CA SER A 25 -26.46 26.01 33.64
C SER A 25 -25.13 26.37 32.98
N ASP A 26 -24.03 26.34 33.75
CA ASP A 26 -22.67 26.54 33.25
C ASP A 26 -22.31 25.48 32.21
N ARG A 27 -22.63 24.21 32.48
CA ARG A 27 -22.39 23.11 31.55
C ARG A 27 -23.13 23.34 30.25
N ASN A 28 -24.41 23.71 30.31
CA ASN A 28 -25.21 24.00 29.11
C ASN A 28 -24.66 25.20 28.32
N ARG A 29 -24.17 26.25 28.99
CA ARG A 29 -23.52 27.38 28.33
C ARG A 29 -22.26 26.93 27.56
N LEU A 30 -21.39 26.15 28.21
CA LEU A 30 -20.18 25.62 27.59
C LEU A 30 -20.48 24.75 26.36
N LEU A 31 -21.51 23.88 26.44
CA LEU A 31 -21.92 23.07 25.29
C LEU A 31 -22.45 23.95 24.13
N ASN A 32 -23.18 25.02 24.44
CA ASN A 32 -23.67 25.95 23.41
C ASN A 32 -22.53 26.74 22.75
N GLU A 33 -21.49 27.13 23.50
CA GLU A 33 -20.29 27.76 22.95
C GLU A 33 -19.62 26.84 21.90
N LEU A 34 -19.45 25.55 22.21
CA LEU A 34 -18.88 24.57 21.27
C LEU A 34 -19.77 24.32 20.05
N ARG A 35 -21.10 24.31 20.21
CA ARG A 35 -22.06 24.22 19.09
C ARG A 35 -22.01 25.43 18.17
N GLN A 36 -21.88 26.64 18.74
CA GLN A 36 -21.73 27.86 17.97
C GLN A 36 -20.41 27.88 17.22
N LEU A 37 -19.31 27.47 17.87
CA LEU A 37 -18.01 27.32 17.25
C LEU A 37 -18.06 26.33 16.07
N GLN A 38 -18.70 25.17 16.26
CA GLN A 38 -18.89 24.18 15.19
C GLN A 38 -19.65 24.77 13.99
N ARG A 39 -20.76 25.49 14.24
CA ARG A 39 -21.54 26.14 13.16
C ARG A 39 -20.75 27.20 12.41
N LYS A 40 -19.91 27.96 13.12
CA LYS A 40 -19.05 28.99 12.53
C LYS A 40 -17.95 28.37 11.66
N LEU A 41 -17.37 27.25 12.11
CA LEU A 41 -16.32 26.55 11.38
C LEU A 41 -16.87 25.72 10.21
N GLY A 42 -18.13 25.26 10.27
CA GLY A 42 -18.74 24.43 9.23
C GLY A 42 -18.03 23.08 9.06
N ARG A 43 -17.35 22.60 10.12
CA ARG A 43 -16.58 21.36 10.16
C ARG A 43 -16.55 20.78 11.57
N THR A 44 -15.96 19.60 11.73
CA THR A 44 -15.73 18.99 13.04
C THR A 44 -14.81 19.87 13.88
N VAL A 45 -15.13 20.06 15.15
CA VAL A 45 -14.32 20.84 16.10
C VAL A 45 -13.26 19.94 16.72
N PHE A 46 -12.01 20.37 16.72
CA PHE A 46 -10.88 19.74 17.40
C PHE A 46 -10.45 20.54 18.64
N ASP A 47 -9.57 19.97 19.45
CA ASP A 47 -9.07 20.63 20.67
C ASP A 47 -8.30 21.92 20.31
N GLU A 48 -7.52 21.87 19.24
CA GLU A 48 -6.78 23.02 18.71
C GLU A 48 -7.70 24.18 18.29
N ASP A 49 -8.89 23.87 17.78
CA ASP A 49 -9.88 24.87 17.40
C ASP A 49 -10.44 25.60 18.63
N VAL A 50 -10.60 24.89 19.75
CA VAL A 50 -11.05 25.48 21.04
C VAL A 50 -9.96 26.42 21.59
N ASP A 51 -8.69 26.03 21.50
CA ASP A 51 -7.57 26.88 21.89
C ASP A 51 -7.44 28.14 21.03
N GLU A 52 -7.65 28.03 19.72
CA GLU A 52 -7.66 29.18 18.83
C GLU A 52 -8.87 30.09 19.05
N ALA A 53 -10.06 29.51 19.24
CA ALA A 53 -11.27 30.25 19.56
C ALA A 53 -11.17 30.96 20.92
N ARG A 54 -10.51 30.35 21.91
CA ARG A 54 -10.15 31.04 23.17
C ARG A 54 -9.29 32.25 22.83
N ARG A 55 -8.21 32.11 22.05
CA ARG A 55 -7.32 33.24 21.74
C ARG A 55 -8.08 34.44 21.16
N ARG A 56 -9.16 34.16 20.40
CA ARG A 56 -10.11 35.13 19.84
C ARG A 56 -11.24 35.56 20.79
N GLN A 57 -11.27 35.05 22.01
CA GLN A 57 -12.29 35.29 23.05
C GLN A 57 -13.71 34.82 22.68
N GLU A 58 -13.82 33.83 21.79
CA GLU A 58 -15.11 33.33 21.29
C GLU A 58 -15.69 32.20 22.16
N VAL A 59 -14.83 31.51 22.91
CA VAL A 59 -15.21 30.42 23.83
C VAL A 59 -14.53 30.58 25.18
N SER A 60 -15.10 29.92 26.18
CA SER A 60 -14.52 29.81 27.52
C SER A 60 -13.11 29.20 27.51
N PRO A 61 -12.29 29.45 28.54
CA PRO A 61 -10.98 28.81 28.67
C PRO A 61 -11.07 27.27 28.65
N PRO A 62 -10.10 26.57 28.02
CA PRO A 62 -9.99 25.10 28.01
C PRO A 62 -10.15 24.45 29.40
N TYR A 63 -9.62 25.11 30.43
CA TYR A 63 -9.76 24.70 31.83
C TYR A 63 -11.22 24.50 32.27
N HIS A 64 -12.17 25.32 31.78
CA HIS A 64 -13.58 25.18 32.11
C HIS A 64 -14.18 23.89 31.54
N PHE A 65 -13.81 23.54 30.31
CA PHE A 65 -14.26 22.30 29.67
C PHE A 65 -13.65 21.07 30.36
N VAL A 66 -12.34 21.10 30.67
CA VAL A 66 -11.67 20.01 31.42
C VAL A 66 -12.30 19.83 32.80
N ARG A 67 -12.61 20.93 33.51
CA ARG A 67 -13.21 20.84 34.85
C ARG A 67 -14.66 20.36 34.83
N ALA A 68 -15.43 20.78 33.83
CA ALA A 68 -16.85 20.44 33.73
C ALA A 68 -17.09 19.04 33.12
N PHE A 69 -16.27 18.60 32.17
CA PHE A 69 -16.50 17.38 31.38
C PHE A 69 -15.35 16.35 31.46
N GLY A 70 -14.26 16.67 32.16
CA GLY A 70 -13.09 15.81 32.31
C GLY A 70 -12.01 16.04 31.25
N SER A 71 -12.40 16.37 30.01
CA SER A 71 -11.48 16.75 28.93
C SER A 71 -12.19 17.61 27.88
N VAL A 72 -11.43 18.35 27.07
CA VAL A 72 -12.00 19.12 25.95
C VAL A 72 -12.62 18.20 24.89
N PRO A 73 -12.00 17.08 24.47
CA PRO A 73 -12.66 16.12 23.58
C PRO A 73 -13.98 15.58 24.14
N ALA A 74 -14.07 15.30 25.45
CA ALA A 74 -15.32 14.86 26.07
C ALA A 74 -16.41 15.95 26.02
N ALA A 75 -16.03 17.23 26.17
CA ALA A 75 -16.96 18.34 26.03
C ALA A 75 -17.45 18.51 24.58
N ILE A 76 -16.58 18.35 23.59
CA ILE A 76 -16.91 18.40 22.16
C ILE A 76 -17.89 17.28 21.79
N GLU A 77 -17.64 16.05 22.28
CA GLU A 77 -18.55 14.92 22.10
C GLU A 77 -19.91 15.18 22.77
N ALA A 78 -19.92 15.64 24.03
CA ALA A 78 -21.15 15.97 24.76
C ALA A 78 -21.95 17.10 24.09
N ALA A 79 -21.27 18.01 23.40
CA ALA A 79 -21.91 19.10 22.65
C ALA A 79 -22.56 18.61 21.34
N GLY A 80 -22.23 17.39 20.89
CA GLY A 80 -22.52 16.90 19.54
C GLY A 80 -21.63 17.56 18.48
N ALA A 81 -20.58 18.28 18.90
CA ALA A 81 -19.72 19.08 18.03
C ALA A 81 -18.60 18.26 17.34
N ALA A 82 -18.42 17.00 17.77
CA ALA A 82 -17.44 16.07 17.21
C ALA A 82 -17.80 15.58 15.79
N LYS A 83 -19.07 15.64 15.41
CA LYS A 83 -19.57 15.08 14.16
C LYS A 83 -20.18 16.16 13.28
N TRP A 84 -19.51 16.50 12.19
CA TRP A 84 -20.05 17.30 11.11
C TRP A 84 -20.49 16.40 9.97
N ILE A 85 -21.70 16.63 9.45
CA ILE A 85 -22.20 15.91 8.29
C ILE A 85 -21.93 16.81 7.08
N TYR A 86 -20.90 16.46 6.32
CA TYR A 86 -20.64 17.11 5.05
C TYR A 86 -21.69 16.69 4.02
N GLY A 87 -22.22 17.67 3.31
CA GLY A 87 -23.08 17.45 2.14
C GLY A 87 -22.29 16.85 0.98
N ARG A 88 -22.99 16.16 0.07
CA ARG A 88 -22.37 15.54 -1.11
C ARG A 88 -21.56 16.54 -1.93
N GLU A 89 -22.14 17.70 -2.23
CA GLU A 89 -21.49 18.78 -3.00
C GLU A 89 -20.28 19.39 -2.27
N GLU A 90 -20.37 19.53 -0.94
CA GLU A 90 -19.25 20.03 -0.12
C GLU A 90 -18.05 19.08 -0.19
N MET A 91 -18.31 17.77 -0.10
CA MET A 91 -17.26 16.76 -0.26
C MET A 91 -16.61 16.81 -1.65
N LEU A 92 -17.38 17.06 -2.71
CA LEU A 92 -16.86 17.20 -4.07
C LEU A 92 -16.01 18.48 -4.22
N ALA A 93 -16.48 19.59 -3.65
CA ALA A 93 -15.73 20.86 -3.66
C ALA A 93 -14.39 20.76 -2.92
N ILE A 94 -14.36 20.03 -1.79
CA ILE A 94 -13.12 19.74 -1.06
C ILE A 94 -12.17 18.93 -1.93
N LEU A 95 -12.65 17.87 -2.59
CA LEU A 95 -11.82 17.09 -3.51
C LEU A 95 -11.27 17.97 -4.66
N GLY A 96 -12.09 18.87 -5.23
CA GLY A 96 -11.63 19.80 -6.27
C GLY A 96 -10.50 20.72 -5.81
N LYS A 97 -10.61 21.30 -4.60
CA LYS A 97 -9.55 22.12 -4.00
C LYS A 97 -8.25 21.35 -3.81
N VAL A 98 -8.36 20.10 -3.37
CA VAL A 98 -7.21 19.24 -3.11
C VAL A 98 -6.55 18.83 -4.43
N ASP A 99 -7.33 18.48 -5.44
CA ASP A 99 -6.83 18.17 -6.78
C ASP A 99 -6.04 19.34 -7.37
N ALA A 100 -6.52 20.58 -7.19
CA ALA A 100 -5.85 21.78 -7.69
C ALA A 100 -4.46 22.03 -7.08
N THR A 101 -4.16 21.43 -5.92
CA THR A 101 -2.87 21.55 -5.24
C THR A 101 -1.90 20.40 -5.55
N LEU A 102 -2.39 19.36 -6.25
CA LEU A 102 -1.64 18.14 -6.50
C LEU A 102 -1.44 17.92 -7.99
N ASP A 103 -0.18 17.71 -8.41
CA ASP A 103 0.14 17.25 -9.78
C ASP A 103 -0.12 15.74 -9.99
N ARG A 104 -0.93 15.14 -9.11
CA ARG A 104 -1.23 13.70 -9.08
C ARG A 104 -2.64 13.47 -8.56
N PRO A 105 -3.26 12.33 -8.92
CA PRO A 105 -4.56 11.96 -8.37
C PRO A 105 -4.58 11.87 -6.84
N ILE A 106 -5.67 12.34 -6.24
CA ILE A 106 -5.92 12.35 -4.80
C ILE A 106 -5.85 10.92 -4.23
N GLN A 107 -5.08 10.74 -3.16
CA GLN A 107 -4.94 9.47 -2.44
C GLN A 107 -5.66 9.48 -1.10
N LYS A 108 -5.84 8.29 -0.52
CA LYS A 108 -6.41 8.12 0.82
C LYS A 108 -5.59 8.86 1.88
N THR A 109 -4.28 8.89 1.73
CA THR A 109 -3.35 9.59 2.64
C THR A 109 -3.53 11.10 2.59
N ASP A 110 -3.86 11.68 1.44
CA ASP A 110 -4.12 13.13 1.33
C ASP A 110 -5.40 13.49 2.06
N ILE A 111 -6.46 12.68 1.90
CA ILE A 111 -7.72 12.84 2.64
C ILE A 111 -7.50 12.65 4.14
N GLN A 112 -6.65 11.70 4.54
CA GLN A 112 -6.33 11.50 5.95
C GLN A 112 -5.60 12.72 6.52
N LYS A 113 -4.61 13.27 5.82
CA LYS A 113 -3.92 14.49 6.24
C LYS A 113 -4.86 15.69 6.37
N LEU A 114 -5.80 15.83 5.44
CA LEU A 114 -6.83 16.89 5.51
C LEU A 114 -7.74 16.71 6.73
N TYR A 115 -8.13 15.47 7.03
CA TYR A 115 -8.92 15.17 8.21
C TYR A 115 -8.15 15.41 9.50
N ASP A 116 -6.87 15.03 9.56
CA ASP A 116 -6.01 15.22 10.73
C ASP A 116 -5.71 16.71 10.97
N ALA A 117 -5.62 17.51 9.90
CA ALA A 117 -5.55 18.97 9.96
C ALA A 117 -6.90 19.64 10.29
N GLY A 118 -7.98 18.84 10.33
CA GLY A 118 -9.33 19.29 10.56
C GLY A 118 -10.03 19.97 9.38
N ASP A 119 -9.36 20.11 8.23
CA ASP A 119 -9.83 20.84 7.05
C ASP A 119 -10.76 20.03 6.13
N GLY A 120 -11.18 18.83 6.53
CA GLY A 120 -12.08 18.06 5.69
C GLY A 120 -12.67 16.78 6.30
N PRO A 121 -13.55 16.10 5.55
CA PRO A 121 -14.18 14.86 5.97
C PRO A 121 -13.18 13.70 6.05
N SER A 122 -13.47 12.76 6.96
CA SER A 122 -12.70 11.52 7.07
C SER A 122 -12.82 10.65 5.81
N VAL A 123 -11.81 9.81 5.58
CA VAL A 123 -11.84 8.80 4.49
C VAL A 123 -13.10 7.91 4.59
N LYS A 124 -13.53 7.55 5.80
CA LYS A 124 -14.74 6.75 6.03
C LYS A 124 -16.00 7.46 5.52
N MET A 125 -16.08 8.79 5.65
CA MET A 125 -17.21 9.57 5.17
C MET A 125 -17.32 9.51 3.64
N PHE A 126 -16.21 9.69 2.92
CA PHE A 126 -16.16 9.54 1.46
C PHE A 126 -16.55 8.12 1.00
N LEU A 127 -16.13 7.09 1.74
CA LEU A 127 -16.51 5.71 1.44
C LEU A 127 -18.00 5.45 1.69
N LYS A 128 -18.59 6.08 2.72
CA LYS A 128 -20.03 5.95 2.99
C LYS A 128 -20.87 6.62 1.90
N GLU A 129 -20.50 7.83 1.49
CA GLU A 129 -21.27 8.63 0.53
C GLU A 129 -21.12 8.14 -0.91
N PHE A 130 -19.89 7.84 -1.34
CA PHE A 130 -19.59 7.51 -2.74
C PHE A 130 -19.30 6.02 -2.95
N GLY A 131 -19.27 5.21 -1.89
CA GLY A 131 -18.88 3.79 -1.91
C GLY A 131 -17.38 3.56 -2.06
N THR A 132 -16.72 4.28 -2.98
CA THR A 132 -15.27 4.20 -3.21
C THR A 132 -14.69 5.57 -3.49
N LEU A 133 -13.43 5.79 -3.11
CA LEU A 133 -12.71 7.02 -3.44
C LEU A 133 -12.62 7.25 -4.96
N SER A 134 -12.52 6.19 -5.76
CA SER A 134 -12.54 6.29 -7.23
C SER A 134 -13.88 6.81 -7.79
N LYS A 135 -15.00 6.51 -7.13
CA LYS A 135 -16.31 7.08 -7.49
C LYS A 135 -16.39 8.55 -7.08
N ALA A 136 -15.89 8.89 -5.89
CA ALA A 136 -15.83 10.27 -5.42
C ALA A 136 -15.00 11.15 -6.37
N ARG A 137 -13.82 10.69 -6.79
CA ARG A 137 -12.98 11.42 -7.77
C ARG A 137 -13.67 11.65 -9.12
N ARG A 138 -14.38 10.64 -9.63
CA ARG A 138 -15.15 10.75 -10.87
C ARG A 138 -16.29 11.74 -10.74
N ALA A 139 -17.01 11.70 -9.61
CA ALA A 139 -18.09 12.63 -9.33
C ALA A 139 -17.60 14.08 -9.17
N ALA A 140 -16.38 14.26 -8.63
CA ALA A 140 -15.77 15.57 -8.44
C ALA A 140 -15.12 16.13 -9.72
N GLY A 141 -15.10 15.37 -10.83
CA GLY A 141 -14.40 15.77 -12.05
C GLY A 141 -12.87 15.87 -11.90
N THR A 142 -12.33 15.42 -10.77
CA THR A 142 -10.89 15.47 -10.44
C THR A 142 -10.07 14.51 -11.28
N GLN A 143 -8.75 14.67 -11.30
CA GLN A 143 -7.84 13.80 -12.02
C GLN A 143 -8.05 12.32 -11.62
N THR A 144 -8.60 11.54 -12.55
CA THR A 144 -8.89 10.10 -12.37
C THR A 144 -7.81 9.20 -12.95
N VAL A 145 -7.05 9.74 -13.90
CA VAL A 145 -6.03 9.03 -14.66
C VAL A 145 -4.67 9.59 -14.27
N TYR A 146 -3.73 8.69 -14.01
CA TYR A 146 -2.34 9.06 -13.88
C TYR A 146 -1.86 9.46 -15.26
N HIS A 147 -1.56 10.75 -15.49
CA HIS A 147 -0.73 11.09 -16.63
C HIS A 147 0.59 10.35 -16.45
N LYS A 148 0.87 9.44 -17.38
CA LYS A 148 2.18 8.81 -17.48
C LYS A 148 3.12 9.92 -17.96
N ALA A 149 3.68 10.66 -17.01
CA ALA A 149 4.62 11.69 -17.32
C ALA A 149 5.82 11.06 -18.06
N LYS A 150 6.44 11.85 -18.94
CA LYS A 150 7.81 11.58 -19.41
C LYS A 150 8.79 11.53 -18.21
N GLU A 151 8.35 11.99 -17.04
CA GLU A 151 9.02 11.97 -15.73
C GLU A 151 8.17 11.24 -14.66
N ARG A 152 8.69 11.08 -13.44
CA ARG A 152 8.17 10.19 -12.37
C ARG A 152 6.79 10.59 -11.81
N THR A 153 5.91 9.61 -11.56
CA THR A 153 4.64 9.79 -10.81
C THR A 153 4.28 8.60 -9.89
N THR A 154 3.23 8.80 -9.08
CA THR A 154 2.99 8.22 -7.75
C THR A 154 1.81 7.21 -7.66
N TYR A 155 1.56 6.38 -8.67
CA TYR A 155 1.13 5.00 -8.41
C TYR A 155 2.43 4.24 -8.51
N TRP A 156 3.05 4.04 -7.36
CA TRP A 156 4.50 4.01 -7.21
C TRP A 156 5.19 3.20 -8.31
N GLN A 157 5.57 3.88 -9.40
CA GLN A 157 6.33 3.29 -10.47
C GLN A 157 7.76 3.68 -10.12
N LYS A 158 8.37 2.88 -9.23
CA LYS A 158 9.75 3.10 -8.77
C LYS A 158 10.70 3.30 -9.94
N TYR A 159 10.38 2.67 -11.08
CA TYR A 159 11.21 2.61 -12.26
C TYR A 159 10.46 2.95 -13.53
N THR A 160 11.14 3.66 -14.44
CA THR A 160 10.68 3.81 -15.82
C THR A 160 10.89 2.51 -16.61
N LYS A 161 10.33 2.42 -17.82
CA LYS A 161 10.59 1.28 -18.70
C LYS A 161 12.08 1.21 -19.06
N GLU A 162 12.68 2.36 -19.30
CA GLU A 162 14.06 2.52 -19.71
C GLU A 162 15.01 2.10 -18.57
N GLU A 163 14.75 2.54 -17.34
CA GLU A 163 15.52 2.15 -16.16
C GLU A 163 15.47 0.65 -15.91
N LEU A 164 14.30 0.02 -16.08
CA LEU A 164 14.18 -1.43 -15.98
C LEU A 164 14.95 -2.15 -17.09
N ILE A 165 14.89 -1.66 -18.33
CA ILE A 165 15.69 -2.23 -19.43
C ILE A 165 17.19 -2.15 -19.12
N VAL A 166 17.67 -1.01 -18.59
CA VAL A 166 19.07 -0.83 -18.20
C VAL A 166 19.44 -1.81 -17.09
N GLN A 167 18.65 -1.94 -16.03
CA GLN A 167 18.91 -2.89 -14.95
C GLN A 167 19.01 -4.34 -15.46
N LEU A 168 18.09 -4.75 -16.33
CA LEU A 168 18.12 -6.09 -16.95
C LEU A 168 19.36 -6.31 -17.81
N LYS A 169 19.78 -5.31 -18.58
CA LYS A 169 20.99 -5.37 -19.42
C LYS A 169 22.25 -5.43 -18.56
N THR A 170 22.36 -4.60 -17.52
CA THR A 170 23.49 -4.57 -16.59
C THR A 170 23.64 -5.90 -15.86
N LEU A 171 22.53 -6.46 -15.37
CA LEU A 171 22.54 -7.77 -14.71
C LEU A 171 22.98 -8.87 -15.68
N GLY A 172 22.53 -8.85 -16.94
CA GLY A 172 22.96 -9.84 -17.92
C GLY A 172 24.43 -9.70 -18.32
N LYS A 173 24.95 -8.47 -18.41
CA LYS A 173 26.39 -8.23 -18.61
C LYS A 173 27.22 -8.79 -17.45
N LYS A 174 26.80 -8.56 -16.21
CA LYS A 174 27.47 -9.09 -15.01
C LYS A 174 27.48 -10.62 -14.96
N LEU A 175 26.41 -11.25 -15.42
CA LEU A 175 26.27 -12.70 -15.43
C LEU A 175 26.88 -13.36 -16.68
N GLY A 176 27.21 -12.58 -17.73
CA GLY A 176 27.61 -13.11 -19.04
C GLY A 176 26.52 -13.93 -19.76
N ARG A 177 25.28 -13.91 -19.25
CA ARG A 177 24.15 -14.69 -19.76
C ARG A 177 22.83 -13.96 -19.47
N LYS A 178 21.74 -14.39 -20.11
CA LYS A 178 20.39 -13.91 -19.80
C LYS A 178 20.05 -14.14 -18.32
N PRO A 179 19.65 -13.09 -17.57
CA PRO A 179 19.17 -13.25 -16.20
C PRO A 179 17.91 -14.11 -16.15
N THR A 180 17.82 -14.99 -15.16
CA THR A 180 16.60 -15.73 -14.82
C THR A 180 15.80 -14.96 -13.76
N ASP A 181 14.56 -15.39 -13.53
CA ASP A 181 13.72 -14.93 -12.42
C ASP A 181 14.43 -15.05 -11.06
N ARG A 182 15.17 -16.15 -10.86
CA ARG A 182 15.98 -16.37 -9.65
C ARG A 182 17.15 -15.40 -9.54
N ASP A 183 17.83 -15.12 -10.65
CA ASP A 183 18.94 -14.17 -10.67
C ASP A 183 18.45 -12.75 -10.35
N ILE A 184 17.31 -12.34 -10.93
CA ILE A 184 16.67 -11.04 -10.65
C ILE A 184 16.29 -10.94 -9.18
N ASN A 185 15.68 -11.98 -8.60
CA ASN A 185 15.31 -11.97 -7.18
C ASN A 185 16.54 -12.03 -6.25
N ALA A 186 17.64 -12.65 -6.66
CA ALA A 186 18.89 -12.63 -5.92
C ALA A 186 19.54 -11.24 -5.96
N ALA A 187 19.69 -10.66 -7.15
CA ALA A 187 20.20 -9.31 -7.33
C ALA A 187 19.32 -8.24 -6.65
N SER A 188 18.01 -8.44 -6.62
CA SER A 188 17.09 -7.55 -5.92
C SER A 188 17.27 -7.56 -4.40
N ARG A 189 17.56 -8.73 -3.81
CA ARG A 189 17.88 -8.84 -2.37
C ARG A 189 19.20 -8.15 -2.01
N LEU A 190 20.12 -8.09 -2.98
CA LEU A 190 21.39 -7.36 -2.86
C LEU A 190 21.27 -5.87 -3.21
N GLY A 191 20.06 -5.40 -3.56
CA GLY A 191 19.82 -4.00 -3.93
C GLY A 191 20.32 -3.61 -5.33
N GLU A 192 20.79 -4.57 -6.13
CA GLU A 192 21.39 -4.31 -7.44
C GLU A 192 20.36 -4.08 -8.56
N CYS A 193 19.14 -4.61 -8.41
CA CYS A 193 18.05 -4.41 -9.36
C CYS A 193 16.67 -4.46 -8.71
N SER A 194 15.64 -4.19 -9.50
CA SER A 194 14.24 -4.39 -9.12
C SER A 194 13.91 -5.86 -8.90
N SER A 195 12.89 -6.14 -8.09
CA SER A 195 12.30 -7.48 -8.02
C SER A 195 11.54 -7.80 -9.31
N VAL A 196 11.15 -9.07 -9.48
CA VAL A 196 10.42 -9.52 -10.68
C VAL A 196 9.06 -8.81 -10.88
N GLY A 197 8.43 -8.36 -9.79
CA GLY A 197 7.11 -7.71 -9.82
C GLY A 197 7.04 -6.46 -10.70
N PRO A 198 7.89 -5.43 -10.47
CA PRO A 198 7.99 -4.26 -11.34
C PRO A 198 8.19 -4.57 -12.83
N PHE A 199 9.07 -5.53 -13.17
CA PHE A 199 9.29 -5.93 -14.56
C PHE A 199 8.03 -6.53 -15.19
N ALA A 200 7.36 -7.44 -14.50
CA ALA A 200 6.14 -8.07 -15.02
C ALA A 200 4.97 -7.07 -15.11
N SER A 201 4.82 -6.19 -14.11
CA SER A 201 3.75 -5.19 -14.08
C SER A 201 3.90 -4.13 -15.17
N ILE A 202 5.11 -3.62 -15.39
CA ILE A 202 5.36 -2.50 -16.32
C ILE A 202 5.36 -2.96 -17.79
N PHE A 203 5.86 -4.17 -18.07
CA PHE A 203 5.91 -4.73 -19.43
C PHE A 203 4.74 -5.68 -19.73
N GLY A 204 3.86 -5.92 -18.77
CA GLY A 204 2.75 -6.87 -18.83
C GLY A 204 3.15 -8.34 -18.66
N SER A 205 4.42 -8.69 -18.88
CA SER A 205 4.98 -9.99 -18.50
C SER A 205 6.52 -9.94 -18.50
N LEU A 206 7.15 -10.86 -17.75
CA LEU A 206 8.61 -10.96 -17.70
C LEU A 206 9.24 -11.32 -19.08
N PRO A 207 8.64 -12.22 -19.90
CA PRO A 207 9.10 -12.43 -21.28
C PRO A 207 9.09 -11.17 -22.14
N LYS A 208 8.08 -10.31 -21.98
CA LYS A 208 8.01 -9.01 -22.68
C LYS A 208 9.11 -8.06 -22.20
N ALA A 209 9.43 -8.05 -20.91
CA ALA A 209 10.57 -7.31 -20.37
C ALA A 209 11.90 -7.80 -20.95
N TYR A 210 12.10 -9.12 -21.06
CA TYR A 210 13.29 -9.69 -21.71
C TYR A 210 13.39 -9.32 -23.19
N LYS A 211 12.27 -9.34 -23.93
CA LYS A 211 12.23 -8.91 -25.33
C LYS A 211 12.62 -7.43 -25.46
N ALA A 212 12.09 -6.57 -24.60
CA ALA A 212 12.42 -5.14 -24.57
C ALA A 212 13.89 -4.88 -24.20
N ALA A 213 14.49 -5.75 -23.38
CA ALA A 213 15.91 -5.68 -23.03
C ALA A 213 16.85 -6.30 -24.09
N GLY A 214 16.33 -6.76 -25.23
CA GLY A 214 17.14 -7.33 -26.32
C GLY A 214 17.51 -8.80 -26.13
N TYR A 215 16.88 -9.52 -25.20
CA TYR A 215 17.09 -10.97 -24.99
C TYR A 215 16.16 -11.83 -25.85
N SER A 216 15.75 -11.34 -27.03
CA SER A 216 14.74 -11.95 -27.91
C SER A 216 15.21 -13.22 -28.63
N GLU A 217 16.51 -13.51 -28.66
CA GLU A 217 17.06 -14.57 -29.53
C GLU A 217 17.70 -15.75 -28.81
N LEU A 218 17.75 -15.74 -27.47
CA LEU A 218 18.12 -16.96 -26.75
C LEU A 218 16.92 -17.88 -26.77
N ALA A 219 17.00 -18.86 -27.67
CA ALA A 219 16.02 -19.89 -28.00
C ALA A 219 15.13 -20.22 -26.80
N PRO A 220 13.81 -20.43 -27.02
CA PRO A 220 12.96 -20.95 -25.96
C PRO A 220 13.69 -22.15 -25.35
N ASN A 221 13.75 -22.18 -24.02
CA ASN A 221 14.36 -23.28 -23.27
C ASN A 221 13.68 -24.64 -23.59
N SER A 222 12.70 -24.66 -24.49
CA SER A 222 12.41 -25.78 -25.37
C SER A 222 13.43 -25.86 -26.52
N ARG A 223 14.62 -26.43 -26.27
CA ARG A 223 15.05 -27.44 -27.25
C ARG A 223 13.89 -28.42 -27.30
N ARG A 224 13.07 -28.36 -28.35
CA ARG A 224 11.98 -29.30 -28.57
C ARG A 224 12.69 -30.62 -28.89
N TYR A 225 12.99 -31.38 -27.85
CA TYR A 225 13.52 -32.72 -28.04
C TYR A 225 12.52 -33.50 -28.89
N THR A 226 12.95 -34.11 -29.99
CA THR A 226 12.11 -35.11 -30.67
C THR A 226 12.03 -36.36 -29.79
N ASP A 227 11.02 -37.21 -29.98
CA ASP A 227 10.91 -38.42 -29.15
C ASP A 227 12.14 -39.33 -29.32
N ASP A 228 12.74 -39.36 -30.51
CA ASP A 228 14.01 -40.05 -30.79
C ASP A 228 15.19 -39.45 -30.03
N GLU A 229 15.28 -38.12 -29.92
CA GLU A 229 16.33 -37.46 -29.13
C GLU A 229 16.17 -37.76 -27.63
N ILE A 230 14.93 -37.88 -27.15
CA ILE A 230 14.65 -38.28 -25.76
C ILE A 230 15.13 -39.72 -25.53
N LEU A 231 14.75 -40.66 -26.41
CA LEU A 231 15.14 -42.07 -26.33
C LEU A 231 16.65 -42.25 -26.44
N SER A 232 17.30 -41.53 -27.35
CA SER A 232 18.77 -41.56 -27.51
C SER A 232 19.48 -41.05 -26.26
N ALA A 233 18.99 -39.97 -25.65
CA ALA A 233 19.56 -39.43 -24.41
C ALA A 233 19.40 -40.42 -23.23
N ILE A 234 18.24 -41.06 -23.10
CA ILE A 234 17.99 -42.08 -22.08
C ILE A 234 18.87 -43.31 -22.32
N GLY A 235 18.98 -43.79 -23.56
CA GLY A 235 19.83 -44.92 -23.93
C GLY A 235 21.31 -44.68 -23.65
N LYS A 236 21.84 -43.48 -23.94
CA LYS A 236 23.22 -43.10 -23.60
C LYS A 236 23.46 -43.13 -22.09
N LEU A 237 22.50 -42.66 -21.29
CA LEU A 237 22.59 -42.72 -19.83
C LEU A 237 22.48 -44.15 -19.32
N SER A 238 21.57 -44.96 -19.87
CA SER A 238 21.43 -46.38 -19.52
C SER A 238 22.73 -47.15 -19.76
N LYS A 239 23.33 -46.99 -20.95
CA LYS A 239 24.64 -47.58 -21.29
C LYS A 239 25.74 -47.13 -20.33
N ARG A 240 25.76 -45.84 -19.96
CA ARG A 240 26.75 -45.30 -19.02
C ARG A 240 26.62 -45.88 -17.61
N TYR A 241 25.39 -46.07 -17.13
CA TYR A 241 25.14 -46.59 -15.79
C TYR A 241 25.03 -48.12 -15.75
N ARG A 242 25.03 -48.79 -16.91
CA ARG A 242 24.71 -50.23 -17.08
C ARG A 242 23.40 -50.64 -16.42
N ARG A 243 22.49 -49.69 -16.27
CA ARG A 243 21.15 -49.83 -15.71
C ARG A 243 20.32 -48.63 -16.10
N MET A 244 19.00 -48.77 -16.02
CA MET A 244 18.11 -47.65 -16.25
C MET A 244 18.41 -46.51 -15.25
N PRO A 245 18.57 -45.25 -15.72
CA PRO A 245 18.86 -44.14 -14.84
C PRO A 245 17.66 -43.84 -13.94
N THR A 246 17.95 -43.56 -12.67
CA THR A 246 16.92 -43.15 -11.70
C THR A 246 16.40 -41.74 -12.01
N PHE A 247 15.26 -41.40 -11.43
CA PHE A 247 14.66 -40.07 -11.57
C PHE A 247 15.62 -38.94 -11.14
N HIS A 248 16.39 -39.16 -10.06
CA HIS A 248 17.38 -38.19 -9.58
C HIS A 248 18.57 -38.05 -10.54
N GLU A 249 19.03 -39.13 -11.14
CA GLU A 249 20.11 -39.11 -12.14
C GLU A 249 19.68 -38.39 -13.42
N LEU A 250 18.46 -38.62 -13.89
CA LEU A 250 17.87 -37.88 -15.02
C LEU A 250 17.71 -36.39 -14.70
N ARG A 251 17.29 -36.05 -13.47
CA ARG A 251 17.21 -34.65 -13.05
C ARG A 251 18.59 -33.98 -13.07
N ARG A 252 19.63 -34.66 -12.58
CA ARG A 252 21.01 -34.16 -12.62
C ARG A 252 21.53 -34.01 -14.04
N ALA A 253 21.27 -34.99 -14.90
CA ALA A 253 21.65 -34.95 -16.31
C ALA A 253 20.91 -33.85 -17.08
N SER A 254 19.66 -33.54 -16.70
CA SER A 254 18.89 -32.44 -17.28
C SER A 254 19.44 -31.07 -16.89
N ILE A 255 19.83 -30.90 -15.62
CA ILE A 255 20.52 -29.67 -15.17
C ILE A 255 21.86 -29.49 -15.92
N ALA A 256 22.57 -30.58 -16.20
CA ALA A 256 23.80 -30.58 -16.99
C ALA A 256 23.59 -30.45 -18.52
N GLY A 257 22.34 -30.28 -18.98
CA GLY A 257 21.99 -30.12 -20.40
C GLY A 257 22.15 -31.39 -21.25
N LYS A 258 22.33 -32.56 -20.64
CA LYS A 258 22.60 -33.84 -21.32
C LYS A 258 21.33 -34.62 -21.69
N CYS A 259 20.20 -34.31 -21.05
CA CYS A 259 18.91 -34.93 -21.35
C CYS A 259 17.74 -33.97 -21.03
N PRO A 260 16.53 -34.23 -21.53
CA PRO A 260 15.32 -33.50 -21.11
C PRO A 260 14.98 -33.73 -19.64
N SER A 261 14.12 -32.89 -19.09
CA SER A 261 13.67 -33.03 -17.70
C SER A 261 12.88 -34.34 -17.51
N PRO A 262 12.95 -34.99 -16.33
CA PRO A 262 12.20 -36.21 -16.06
C PRO A 262 10.69 -36.07 -16.33
N GLY A 263 10.10 -34.90 -16.03
CA GLY A 263 8.69 -34.64 -16.32
C GLY A 263 8.39 -34.55 -17.83
N THR A 264 9.32 -34.02 -18.62
CA THR A 264 9.21 -34.01 -20.09
C THR A 264 9.26 -35.42 -20.66
N ILE A 265 10.14 -36.27 -20.13
CA ILE A 265 10.28 -37.68 -20.50
C ILE A 265 8.98 -38.42 -20.20
N VAL A 266 8.47 -38.30 -18.97
CA VAL A 266 7.24 -38.99 -18.54
C VAL A 266 6.03 -38.56 -19.36
N ARG A 267 5.91 -37.27 -19.69
CA ARG A 267 4.78 -36.74 -20.46
C ARG A 267 4.79 -37.19 -21.93
N ARG A 268 5.97 -37.38 -22.53
CA ARG A 268 6.10 -37.65 -23.97
C ARG A 268 6.31 -39.12 -24.31
N ILE A 269 7.14 -39.80 -23.52
CA ILE A 269 7.56 -41.18 -23.78
C ILE A 269 6.84 -42.17 -22.84
N GLY A 270 6.50 -41.74 -21.62
CA GLY A 270 5.81 -42.58 -20.63
C GLY A 270 6.66 -42.86 -19.39
N LYS A 271 6.16 -43.73 -18.50
CA LYS A 271 6.83 -44.01 -17.23
C LYS A 271 8.15 -44.74 -17.46
N LEU A 272 9.17 -44.34 -16.70
CA LEU A 272 10.52 -44.92 -16.78
C LEU A 272 10.56 -46.43 -16.47
N THR A 273 9.60 -46.91 -15.68
CA THR A 273 9.42 -48.34 -15.37
C THR A 273 9.06 -49.15 -16.61
N ASP A 274 8.25 -48.56 -17.49
CA ASP A 274 7.68 -49.25 -18.65
C ASP A 274 8.71 -49.30 -19.79
N LEU A 275 9.64 -48.33 -19.80
CA LEU A 275 10.75 -48.25 -20.73
C LEU A 275 11.92 -49.16 -20.35
N ARG A 276 11.88 -49.79 -19.18
CA ARG A 276 12.97 -50.63 -18.68
C ARG A 276 13.24 -51.82 -19.61
N SER A 277 12.19 -52.44 -20.15
CA SER A 277 12.28 -53.57 -21.08
C SER A 277 12.91 -53.21 -22.43
N GLN A 278 12.90 -51.93 -22.83
CA GLN A 278 13.45 -51.46 -24.10
C GLN A 278 14.96 -51.19 -24.05
N PHE A 279 15.53 -51.11 -22.84
CA PHE A 279 16.93 -50.76 -22.63
C PHE A 279 17.67 -51.76 -21.72
N GLU A 280 17.04 -52.89 -21.39
CA GLU A 280 17.71 -54.07 -20.82
C GLU A 280 18.35 -54.85 -21.98
N HIS A 281 19.69 -54.86 -22.01
CA HIS A 281 20.55 -55.67 -22.87
C HIS A 281 21.51 -56.46 -21.99
#